data_AF-E6TKH1-F1
#
_entry.id   AF-E6TKH1-F1
#
_cell.length_a   1.000
_cell.length_b   1.000
_cell.length_c   1.000
_cell.angle_alpha   90.00
_cell.angle_beta   90.00
_cell.angle_gamma   90.00
#
_symmetry.space_group_name_H-M   'P 1'
#
loop_
_entity.id
_entity.type
_entity.pdbx_description
1 polymer ?
#
loop_
_entity_poly.entity_id
_entity_poly.type
_entity_poly.pdbx_seq_one_letter_code
_entity_poly.pdbx_strand_id
1 'polypeptide(L)'
;MTILNDLRDRLGDDLLDAADTLSAFIERAAAQTAENVGFGYALVPDAPNTFPTLTEAYAHSVATGAPLPISSEDSDDVIYTPPSVNAALRFWHDVHHVRRRLNFGLVDELELSLWHLGELEKAGHQPGSLVWRLLHADLTGQAYVQAFAHRFPFDQRRFVIGCVTAGFDHGLLAELKRQKGT
;
A
#
# COMPACT_ATOMS: atom_id res chain seq x y z
N MET A 1 -10.63 -13.20 33.15
CA MET A 1 -9.94 -13.09 31.86
C MET A 1 -9.96 -14.46 31.22
N THR A 2 -10.49 -14.61 30.00
CA THR A 2 -10.65 -15.89 29.31
C THR A 2 -9.52 -16.08 28.29
N ILE A 3 -9.14 -17.32 28.00
CA ILE A 3 -8.13 -17.68 26.98
C ILE A 3 -8.39 -16.97 25.63
N LEU A 4 -9.66 -16.76 25.28
CA LEU A 4 -10.07 -16.05 24.06
C LEU A 4 -9.75 -14.55 24.07
N ASN A 5 -9.77 -13.90 25.23
CA ASN A 5 -9.41 -12.49 25.34
C ASN A 5 -7.88 -12.34 25.25
N ASP A 6 -7.13 -13.18 25.95
CA ASP A 6 -5.66 -13.15 25.92
C ASP A 6 -5.11 -13.42 24.51
N LEU A 7 -5.76 -14.29 23.72
CA LEU A 7 -5.41 -14.53 22.32
C LEU A 7 -5.72 -13.34 21.41
N ARG A 8 -6.80 -12.60 21.68
CA ARG A 8 -7.17 -11.39 20.93
C ARG A 8 -6.21 -10.25 21.23
N ASP A 9 -5.83 -10.08 22.49
CA ASP A 9 -4.89 -9.05 22.93
C ASP A 9 -3.52 -9.29 22.28
N ARG A 10 -3.01 -10.54 22.33
CA ARG A 10 -1.76 -10.91 21.66
C ARG A 10 -1.79 -10.72 20.15
N LEU A 11 -2.89 -11.08 19.49
CA LEU A 11 -3.03 -10.85 18.05
C LEU A 11 -3.05 -9.35 17.73
N GLY A 12 -3.63 -8.53 18.61
CA GLY A 12 -3.58 -7.09 18.52
C GLY A 12 -2.15 -6.55 18.62
N ASP A 13 -1.40 -7.01 19.62
CA ASP A 13 0.01 -6.64 19.81
C ASP A 13 0.87 -7.05 18.61
N ASP A 14 0.73 -8.30 18.14
CA ASP A 14 1.45 -8.80 16.96
C ASP A 14 1.16 -7.95 15.71
N LEU A 15 -0.10 -7.53 15.52
CA LEU A 15 -0.51 -6.67 14.40
C LEU A 15 0.13 -5.29 14.47
N LEU A 16 0.22 -4.70 15.67
CA LEU A 16 0.88 -3.40 15.87
C LEU A 16 2.37 -3.51 15.56
N ASP A 17 3.06 -4.52 16.10
CA ASP A 17 4.47 -4.76 15.84
C ASP A 17 4.75 -4.98 14.35
N ALA A 18 3.88 -5.72 13.66
CA ALA A 18 4.01 -5.94 12.23
C ALA A 18 3.72 -4.69 11.40
N ALA A 19 2.75 -3.86 11.81
CA ALA A 19 2.46 -2.58 11.18
C ALA A 19 3.63 -1.61 11.32
N ASP A 20 4.24 -1.52 12.50
CA ASP A 20 5.42 -0.68 12.75
C ASP A 20 6.62 -1.18 11.93
N THR A 21 6.83 -2.49 11.88
CA THR A 21 7.89 -3.12 11.07
C THR A 21 7.70 -2.82 9.59
N LEU A 22 6.47 -2.98 9.07
CA LEU A 22 6.14 -2.68 7.68
C LEU A 22 6.32 -1.19 7.38
N SER A 23 5.91 -0.33 8.32
CA SER A 23 6.02 1.12 8.19
C SER A 23 7.48 1.54 8.03
N ALA A 24 8.35 1.05 8.90
CA ALA A 24 9.79 1.31 8.83
C ALA A 24 10.42 0.75 7.55
N PHE A 25 9.94 -0.38 7.03
CA PHE A 25 10.39 -0.91 5.73
C PHE A 25 10.00 0.03 4.57
N ILE A 26 8.75 0.47 4.52
CA ILE A 26 8.24 1.36 3.47
C ILE A 26 8.99 2.70 3.47
N GLU A 27 9.21 3.29 4.64
CA GLU A 27 9.97 4.55 4.75
C GLU A 27 11.38 4.41 4.19
N ARG A 28 12.09 3.31 4.52
CA ARG A 28 13.42 3.03 3.96
C ARG A 28 13.37 2.82 2.45
N ALA A 29 12.37 2.08 1.96
CA ALA A 29 12.20 1.85 0.52
C ALA A 29 11.92 3.14 -0.25
N ALA A 30 11.06 4.02 0.30
CA ALA A 30 10.76 5.33 -0.26
C ALA A 30 11.98 6.26 -0.23
N ALA A 31 12.72 6.31 0.89
CA ALA A 31 13.94 7.10 0.99
C ALA A 31 15.00 6.64 -0.02
N GLN A 32 15.24 5.33 -0.13
CA GLN A 32 16.16 4.78 -1.11
C GLN A 32 15.70 5.06 -2.55
N THR A 33 14.39 5.04 -2.79
CA THR A 33 13.81 5.40 -4.09
C THR A 33 14.08 6.87 -4.43
N ALA A 34 13.89 7.77 -3.47
CA ALA A 34 14.15 9.20 -3.65
C ALA A 34 15.63 9.48 -3.96
N GLU A 35 16.56 8.80 -3.28
CA GLU A 35 17.99 8.87 -3.59
C GLU A 35 18.30 8.41 -5.02
N ASN A 36 17.67 7.31 -5.46
CA ASN A 36 17.91 6.72 -6.79
C ASN A 36 17.35 7.57 -7.93
N VAL A 37 16.24 8.26 -7.72
CA VAL A 37 15.58 9.07 -8.76
C VAL A 37 15.96 10.56 -8.69
N GLY A 38 16.55 11.01 -7.58
CA GLY A 38 17.02 12.38 -7.38
C GLY A 38 15.93 13.38 -6.95
N PHE A 39 14.74 12.91 -6.58
CA PHE A 39 13.63 13.72 -6.10
C PHE A 39 12.75 12.96 -5.10
N GLY A 40 12.03 13.70 -4.25
CA GLY A 40 11.05 13.17 -3.31
C GLY A 40 9.61 13.28 -3.83
N TYR A 41 8.65 13.43 -2.93
CA TYR A 41 7.23 13.60 -3.27
C TYR A 41 6.59 14.77 -2.53
N ALA A 42 5.47 15.24 -3.07
CA ALA A 42 4.61 16.24 -2.46
C ALA A 42 3.16 15.77 -2.55
N LEU A 43 2.42 15.88 -1.45
CA LEU A 43 1.01 15.50 -1.41
C LEU A 43 0.14 16.57 -2.06
N VAL A 44 -0.66 16.18 -3.05
CA VAL A 44 -1.62 17.06 -3.74
C VAL A 44 -2.94 16.29 -3.98
N PRO A 45 -4.10 16.97 -3.96
CA PRO A 45 -5.39 16.31 -4.21
C PRO A 45 -5.57 15.90 -5.68
N ASP A 46 -4.96 16.61 -6.62
CA ASP A 46 -5.09 16.42 -8.07
C ASP A 46 -3.88 15.70 -8.69
N ALA A 47 -3.35 14.71 -7.97
CA ALA A 47 -2.19 13.95 -8.43
C ALA A 47 -2.51 13.10 -9.68
N PRO A 48 -1.49 12.72 -10.47
CA PRO A 48 -1.66 11.86 -11.63
C PRO A 48 -2.38 10.55 -11.31
N ASN A 49 -3.46 10.26 -12.02
CA ASN A 49 -4.27 9.05 -11.82
C ASN A 49 -4.37 8.16 -13.08
N THR A 50 -3.59 8.48 -14.11
CA THR A 50 -3.38 7.62 -15.27
C THR A 50 -1.89 7.43 -15.54
N PHE A 51 -1.52 6.30 -16.16
CA PHE A 51 -0.13 6.02 -16.49
C PHE A 51 0.54 7.08 -17.39
N PRO A 52 -0.13 7.66 -18.42
CA PRO A 52 0.43 8.77 -19.19
C PRO A 52 0.72 10.01 -18.32
N THR A 53 -0.26 10.45 -17.52
CA THR A 53 -0.09 11.62 -16.63
C THR A 53 1.00 11.40 -15.58
N LEU A 54 1.15 10.16 -15.08
CA LEU A 54 2.20 9.81 -14.12
C LEU A 54 3.58 9.87 -14.79
N THR A 55 3.69 9.35 -16.01
CA THR A 55 4.94 9.37 -16.78
C THR A 55 5.37 10.81 -17.08
N GLU A 56 4.44 11.70 -17.41
CA GLU A 56 4.71 13.13 -17.62
C GLU A 56 5.19 13.82 -16.34
N ALA A 57 4.50 13.60 -15.21
CA ALA A 57 4.89 14.15 -13.91
C ALA A 57 6.26 13.62 -13.44
N TYR A 58 6.54 12.34 -13.68
CA TYR A 58 7.84 11.73 -13.41
C TYR A 58 8.94 12.37 -14.27
N ALA A 59 8.71 12.53 -15.58
CA ALA A 59 9.66 13.17 -16.48
C ALA A 59 9.96 14.62 -16.08
N HIS A 60 8.93 15.37 -15.65
CA HIS A 60 9.11 16.71 -15.09
C HIS A 60 9.98 16.71 -13.83
N SER A 61 9.71 15.78 -12.90
CA SER A 61 10.48 15.63 -11.66
C SER A 61 11.95 15.28 -11.93
N VAL A 62 12.22 14.37 -12.86
CA VAL A 62 13.59 14.05 -13.33
C VAL A 62 14.29 15.27 -13.92
N ALA A 63 13.59 16.06 -14.74
CA ALA A 63 14.19 17.20 -15.44
C ALA A 63 14.50 18.40 -14.53
N THR A 64 13.75 18.55 -13.44
CA THR A 64 13.78 19.77 -12.60
C THR A 64 14.24 19.54 -11.17
N GLY A 65 14.23 18.30 -10.69
CA GLY A 65 14.37 17.96 -9.28
C GLY A 65 13.14 18.31 -8.43
N ALA A 66 12.04 18.76 -9.05
CA ALA A 66 10.78 18.98 -8.35
C ALA A 66 10.24 17.66 -7.77
N PRO A 67 9.55 17.69 -6.62
CA PRO A 67 8.95 16.49 -6.05
C PRO A 67 7.82 15.95 -6.94
N LEU A 68 7.69 14.61 -6.97
CA LEU A 68 6.58 13.94 -7.67
C LEU A 68 5.26 14.24 -6.94
N PRO A 69 4.21 14.71 -7.62
CA PRO A 69 2.89 14.87 -7.00
C PRO A 69 2.26 13.51 -6.71
N ILE A 70 1.88 13.28 -5.45
CA ILE A 70 1.25 12.04 -4.96
C ILE A 70 -0.11 12.38 -4.36
N SER A 71 -1.12 11.55 -4.60
CA SER A 71 -2.47 11.82 -4.12
C SER A 71 -2.52 11.89 -2.61
N SER A 72 -3.15 12.94 -2.07
CA SER A 72 -3.49 13.07 -0.65
C SER A 72 -4.84 12.42 -0.27
N GLU A 73 -5.62 11.96 -1.25
CA GLU A 73 -6.95 11.37 -0.99
C GLU A 73 -6.84 9.95 -0.41
N ASP A 74 -7.86 9.47 0.31
CA ASP A 74 -7.91 8.10 0.88
C ASP A 74 -6.63 7.69 1.65
N SER A 75 -6.06 8.61 2.44
CA SER A 75 -4.74 8.43 3.09
C SER A 75 -4.77 8.39 4.63
N ASP A 76 -5.93 8.58 5.25
CA ASP A 76 -6.02 8.74 6.71
C ASP A 76 -6.27 7.41 7.46
N ASP A 77 -7.17 6.58 6.94
CA ASP A 77 -7.57 5.31 7.57
C ASP A 77 -6.69 4.15 7.09
N VAL A 78 -5.38 4.21 7.36
CA VAL A 78 -4.39 3.21 6.93
C VAL A 78 -3.85 2.35 8.07
N ILE A 79 -3.24 1.22 7.72
CA ILE A 79 -2.61 0.30 8.69
C ILE A 79 -1.27 0.81 9.23
N TYR A 80 -0.67 1.80 8.57
CA TYR A 80 0.66 2.29 8.88
C TYR A 80 0.71 3.25 10.07
N THR A 81 1.84 3.24 10.75
CA THR A 81 2.14 4.13 11.88
C THR A 81 3.43 4.89 11.60
N PRO A 82 3.40 6.24 11.48
CA PRO A 82 2.21 7.10 11.37
C PRO A 82 1.48 6.96 10.01
N PRO A 83 0.25 7.48 9.87
CA PRO A 83 -0.51 7.42 8.60
C PRO A 83 0.22 8.02 7.39
N SER A 84 1.14 8.97 7.61
CA SER A 84 1.96 9.58 6.53
C SER A 84 2.82 8.56 5.77
N VAL A 85 3.07 7.39 6.33
CA VAL A 85 3.77 6.29 5.63
C VAL A 85 2.99 5.82 4.40
N ASN A 86 1.67 5.99 4.35
CA ASN A 86 0.90 5.72 3.14
C ASN A 86 1.34 6.58 1.96
N ALA A 87 1.72 7.84 2.19
CA ALA A 87 2.28 8.71 1.17
C ALA A 87 3.63 8.19 0.66
N ALA A 88 4.47 7.68 1.57
CA ALA A 88 5.75 7.06 1.24
C ALA A 88 5.54 5.77 0.40
N LEU A 89 4.54 4.95 0.73
CA LEU A 89 4.16 3.79 -0.06
C LEU A 89 3.73 4.21 -1.47
N ARG A 90 2.83 5.18 -1.58
CA ARG A 90 2.34 5.66 -2.88
C ARG A 90 3.46 6.23 -3.75
N PHE A 91 4.35 7.01 -3.17
CA PHE A 91 5.56 7.46 -3.88
C PHE A 91 6.41 6.28 -4.38
N TRP A 92 6.69 5.32 -3.50
CA TRP A 92 7.46 4.13 -3.86
C TRP A 92 6.77 3.34 -4.98
N HIS A 93 5.45 3.20 -4.91
CA HIS A 93 4.61 2.53 -5.89
C HIS A 93 4.61 3.23 -7.26
N ASP A 94 4.27 4.51 -7.30
CA ASP A 94 4.11 5.30 -8.52
C ASP A 94 5.42 5.44 -9.30
N VAL A 95 6.54 5.63 -8.60
CA VAL A 95 7.87 5.60 -9.24
C VAL A 95 8.13 4.26 -9.92
N HIS A 96 7.72 3.15 -9.30
CA HIS A 96 7.98 1.82 -9.85
C HIS A 96 7.00 1.42 -10.96
N HIS A 97 5.80 1.98 -11.04
CA HIS A 97 5.02 1.93 -12.28
C HIS A 97 5.82 2.45 -13.47
N VAL A 98 6.39 3.65 -13.36
CA VAL A 98 7.14 4.28 -14.45
C VAL A 98 8.41 3.49 -14.78
N ARG A 99 9.20 3.12 -13.75
CA ARG A 99 10.47 2.39 -13.95
C ARG A 99 10.27 1.00 -14.55
N ARG A 100 9.15 0.34 -14.26
CA ARG A 100 8.82 -1.00 -14.76
C ARG A 100 7.92 -0.99 -15.99
N ARG A 101 7.43 0.18 -16.41
CA ARG A 101 6.50 0.36 -17.54
C ARG A 101 5.19 -0.39 -17.35
N LEU A 102 4.67 -0.35 -16.12
CA LEU A 102 3.44 -1.00 -15.69
C LEU A 102 2.36 0.06 -15.56
N ASN A 103 1.22 -0.11 -16.23
CA ASN A 103 0.07 0.79 -16.11
C ASN A 103 -0.84 0.41 -14.91
N PHE A 104 -1.98 1.08 -14.76
CA PHE A 104 -2.92 0.86 -13.65
C PHE A 104 -4.00 -0.20 -13.92
N GLY A 105 -3.83 -1.00 -14.96
CA GLY A 105 -4.66 -2.17 -15.23
C GLY A 105 -4.33 -3.31 -14.26
N LEU A 106 -5.33 -4.12 -13.92
CA LEU A 106 -5.20 -5.17 -12.89
C LEU A 106 -3.97 -6.08 -13.09
N VAL A 107 -3.64 -6.49 -14.32
CA VAL A 107 -2.49 -7.37 -14.57
C VAL A 107 -1.18 -6.71 -14.15
N ASP A 108 -1.01 -5.44 -14.49
CA ASP A 108 0.19 -4.66 -14.21
C ASP A 108 0.28 -4.28 -12.72
N GLU A 109 -0.86 -3.98 -12.08
CA GLU A 109 -0.98 -3.79 -10.63
C GLU A 109 -0.58 -5.05 -9.84
N LEU A 110 -1.00 -6.23 -10.31
CA LEU A 110 -0.61 -7.50 -9.70
C LEU A 110 0.88 -7.80 -9.91
N GLU A 111 1.43 -7.50 -11.08
CA GLU A 111 2.87 -7.63 -11.33
C GLU A 111 3.67 -6.71 -10.40
N LEU A 112 3.26 -5.44 -10.27
CA LEU A 112 3.95 -4.49 -9.40
C LEU A 112 3.81 -4.89 -7.92
N SER A 113 2.63 -5.34 -7.50
CA SER A 113 2.40 -5.88 -6.16
C SER A 113 3.35 -7.02 -5.83
N LEU A 114 3.51 -8.00 -6.73
CA LEU A 114 4.45 -9.11 -6.55
C LEU A 114 5.89 -8.63 -6.49
N TRP A 115 6.25 -7.60 -7.26
CA TRP A 115 7.57 -7.00 -7.16
C TRP A 115 7.82 -6.37 -5.78
N HIS A 116 6.87 -5.59 -5.24
CA HIS A 116 6.98 -5.00 -3.90
C HIS A 116 7.09 -6.08 -2.81
N LEU A 117 6.30 -7.15 -2.91
CA LEU A 117 6.39 -8.30 -2.01
C LEU A 117 7.75 -8.98 -2.12
N GLY A 118 8.30 -9.11 -3.32
CA GLY A 118 9.66 -9.60 -3.53
C GLY A 118 10.74 -8.72 -2.89
N GLU A 119 10.58 -7.40 -2.88
CA GLU A 119 11.49 -6.50 -2.13
C GLU A 119 11.37 -6.69 -0.61
N LEU A 120 10.15 -6.90 -0.12
CA LEU A 120 9.90 -7.19 1.30
C LEU A 120 10.49 -8.55 1.72
N GLU A 121 10.43 -9.55 0.85
CA GLU A 121 11.05 -10.87 1.04
C GLU A 121 12.59 -10.78 1.08
N LYS A 122 13.21 -9.98 0.22
CA LYS A 122 14.66 -9.71 0.26
C LYS A 122 15.11 -9.04 1.55
N ALA A 123 14.22 -8.27 2.19
CA ALA A 123 14.45 -7.70 3.52
C ALA A 123 14.25 -8.70 4.67
N GLY A 124 13.93 -9.97 4.37
CA GLY A 124 13.85 -11.06 5.35
C GLY A 124 12.42 -11.41 5.78
N HIS A 125 11.39 -10.72 5.29
CA HIS A 125 9.99 -10.97 5.65
C HIS A 125 9.38 -11.99 4.69
N GLN A 126 9.43 -13.27 5.08
CA GLN A 126 8.98 -14.39 4.24
C GLN A 126 7.47 -14.36 3.95
N PRO A 127 7.03 -14.99 2.84
CA PRO A 127 5.60 -15.20 2.55
C PRO A 127 4.87 -15.83 3.74
N GLY A 128 3.69 -15.30 4.05
CA GLY A 128 2.86 -15.75 5.17
C GLY A 128 3.17 -15.10 6.53
N SER A 129 4.33 -14.45 6.70
CA SER A 129 4.59 -13.59 7.86
C SER A 129 3.55 -12.48 7.97
N LEU A 130 3.31 -11.94 9.18
CA LEU A 130 2.27 -10.92 9.36
C LEU A 130 2.58 -9.65 8.55
N VAL A 131 3.84 -9.19 8.58
CA VAL A 131 4.34 -8.06 7.77
C VAL A 131 4.07 -8.27 6.28
N TRP A 132 4.37 -9.46 5.75
CA TRP A 132 4.11 -9.80 4.34
C TRP A 132 2.60 -9.79 4.03
N ARG A 133 1.78 -10.38 4.91
CA ARG A 133 0.33 -10.44 4.72
C ARG A 133 -0.32 -9.05 4.77
N LEU A 134 0.20 -8.14 5.58
CA LEU A 134 -0.26 -6.74 5.62
C LEU A 134 0.01 -6.05 4.29
N LEU A 135 1.25 -6.12 3.76
CA LEU A 135 1.57 -5.50 2.46
C LEU A 135 0.81 -6.13 1.30
N HIS A 136 0.64 -7.46 1.32
CA HIS A 136 -0.14 -8.18 0.31
C HIS A 136 -1.62 -7.78 0.33
N ALA A 137 -2.22 -7.68 1.53
CA ALA A 137 -3.59 -7.19 1.67
C ALA A 137 -3.73 -5.74 1.17
N ASP A 138 -2.73 -4.89 1.42
CA ASP A 138 -2.75 -3.51 0.98
C ASP A 138 -2.65 -3.39 -0.54
N LEU A 139 -1.59 -3.92 -1.17
CA LEU A 139 -1.38 -3.76 -2.60
C LEU A 139 -2.31 -4.64 -3.44
N THR A 140 -2.23 -5.95 -3.24
CA THR A 140 -2.98 -6.92 -4.04
C THR A 140 -4.48 -6.90 -3.72
N GLY A 141 -4.83 -6.74 -2.45
CA GLY A 141 -6.22 -6.61 -2.03
C GLY A 141 -6.88 -5.37 -2.61
N GLN A 142 -6.22 -4.20 -2.55
CA GLN A 142 -6.77 -2.98 -3.14
C GLN A 142 -6.90 -3.07 -4.66
N ALA A 143 -5.91 -3.66 -5.35
CA ALA A 143 -6.00 -3.88 -6.80
C ALA A 143 -7.27 -4.68 -7.17
N TYR A 144 -7.62 -5.71 -6.39
CA TYR A 144 -8.88 -6.43 -6.60
C TYR A 144 -10.13 -5.60 -6.31
N VAL A 145 -10.14 -4.81 -5.23
CA VAL A 145 -11.29 -3.93 -4.92
C VAL A 145 -11.48 -2.90 -6.04
N GLN A 146 -10.41 -2.29 -6.53
CA GLN A 146 -10.47 -1.35 -7.65
C GLN A 146 -10.96 -2.03 -8.94
N ALA A 147 -10.49 -3.25 -9.23
CA ALA A 147 -10.89 -3.98 -10.43
C ALA A 147 -12.36 -4.44 -10.41
N PHE A 148 -12.87 -4.90 -9.26
CA PHE A 148 -14.22 -5.46 -9.17
C PHE A 148 -15.29 -4.44 -8.74
N ALA A 149 -14.92 -3.41 -7.99
CA ALA A 149 -15.85 -2.42 -7.44
C ALA A 149 -15.60 -0.98 -7.93
N HIS A 150 -14.53 -0.73 -8.69
CA HIS A 150 -14.19 0.59 -9.24
C HIS A 150 -14.07 1.68 -8.17
N ARG A 151 -13.51 1.32 -7.01
CA ARG A 151 -13.25 2.19 -5.88
C ARG A 151 -12.11 1.66 -5.02
N PHE A 152 -11.61 2.49 -4.12
CA PHE A 152 -10.79 2.05 -2.99
C PHE A 152 -11.64 1.42 -1.87
N PRO A 153 -11.02 0.66 -0.94
CA PRO A 153 -11.68 0.29 0.30
C PRO A 153 -12.20 1.50 1.06
N PHE A 154 -13.37 1.39 1.69
CA PHE A 154 -13.93 2.53 2.45
C PHE A 154 -13.12 2.89 3.70
N ASP A 155 -12.41 1.91 4.26
CA ASP A 155 -11.53 2.02 5.42
C ASP A 155 -10.41 1.01 5.19
N GLN A 156 -9.26 1.50 4.70
CA GLN A 156 -8.13 0.67 4.29
C GLN A 156 -7.57 -0.12 5.47
N ARG A 157 -7.48 0.47 6.66
CA ARG A 157 -7.04 -0.20 7.89
C ARG A 157 -7.93 -1.39 8.20
N ARG A 158 -9.25 -1.18 8.25
CA ARG A 158 -10.21 -2.25 8.53
C ARG A 158 -10.17 -3.34 7.47
N PHE A 159 -10.05 -2.94 6.20
CA PHE A 159 -9.93 -3.87 5.08
C PHE A 159 -8.68 -4.77 5.23
N VAL A 160 -7.51 -4.17 5.41
CA VAL A 160 -6.23 -4.88 5.57
C VAL A 160 -6.27 -5.80 6.79
N ILE A 161 -6.74 -5.31 7.95
CA ILE A 161 -6.90 -6.14 9.16
C ILE A 161 -7.84 -7.32 8.87
N GLY A 162 -8.99 -7.07 8.23
CA GLY A 162 -9.95 -8.11 7.87
C GLY A 162 -9.32 -9.22 7.01
N CYS A 163 -8.57 -8.85 5.97
CA CYS A 163 -7.83 -9.78 5.13
C CYS A 163 -6.81 -10.61 5.91
N VAL A 164 -6.17 -10.03 6.92
CA VAL A 164 -5.11 -10.71 7.68
C VAL A 164 -5.66 -11.56 8.83
N THR A 165 -6.74 -11.14 9.49
CA THR A 165 -7.31 -11.86 10.64
C THR A 165 -8.37 -12.89 10.26
N ALA A 166 -9.15 -12.64 9.19
CA ALA A 166 -10.19 -13.56 8.72
C ALA A 166 -9.75 -14.41 7.52
N GLY A 167 -8.58 -14.11 6.94
CA GLY A 167 -8.09 -14.68 5.69
C GLY A 167 -8.38 -13.77 4.50
N PHE A 168 -7.47 -13.77 3.52
CA PHE A 168 -7.44 -12.79 2.43
C PHE A 168 -8.77 -12.74 1.67
N ASP A 169 -9.27 -13.89 1.21
CA ASP A 169 -10.51 -13.98 0.45
C ASP A 169 -11.74 -13.53 1.24
N HIS A 170 -11.76 -13.80 2.56
CA HIS A 170 -12.87 -13.41 3.42
C HIS A 170 -12.89 -11.89 3.66
N GLY A 171 -11.72 -11.28 3.89
CA GLY A 171 -11.60 -9.82 3.99
C GLY A 171 -11.99 -9.12 2.70
N LEU A 172 -11.49 -9.63 1.56
CA LEU A 172 -11.85 -9.14 0.22
C LEU A 172 -13.34 -9.23 -0.05
N LEU A 173 -13.96 -10.40 0.16
CA LEU A 173 -15.39 -10.58 -0.06
C LEU A 173 -16.23 -9.69 0.86
N ALA A 174 -15.81 -9.50 2.11
CA ALA A 174 -16.49 -8.62 3.06
C ALA A 174 -16.48 -7.17 2.58
N GLU A 175 -15.34 -6.66 2.10
CA GLU A 175 -15.22 -5.31 1.57
C GLU A 175 -15.99 -5.13 0.25
N LEU A 176 -15.95 -6.11 -0.66
CA LEU A 176 -16.71 -6.06 -1.92
C LEU A 176 -18.23 -6.04 -1.69
N LYS A 177 -18.73 -6.71 -0.63
CA LYS A 177 -20.15 -6.67 -0.25
C LYS A 177 -20.56 -5.40 0.48
N ARG A 178 -19.59 -4.61 0.95
CA ARG A 178 -19.86 -3.42 1.75
C ARG A 178 -20.50 -2.31 0.91
N GLN A 179 -21.48 -1.64 1.49
CA GLN A 179 -22.13 -0.46 0.91
C GLN A 179 -21.65 0.78 1.64
N LYS A 180 -21.61 1.93 0.96
CA LYS A 180 -21.21 3.19 1.59
C LYS A 180 -22.18 3.52 2.74
N GLY A 181 -21.67 3.56 3.98
CA GLY A 181 -22.47 3.90 5.17
C GLY A 181 -22.89 2.74 6.08
N THR A 182 -22.40 1.52 5.85
CA THR A 182 -22.48 0.37 6.78
C THR A 182 -21.13 0.01 7.40
#